data_AF-A0A3N0ZI82-F1
#
_entry.id   AF-A0A3N0ZI82-F1
#
_cell.length_a   1.000
_cell.length_b   1.000
_cell.length_c   1.000
_cell.angle_alpha   90.00
_cell.angle_beta   90.00
_cell.angle_gamma   90.00
#
_symmetry.space_group_name_H-M   'P 1'
#
loop_
_entity.id
_entity.type
_entity.pdbx_description
1 polymer ?
#
loop_
_entity_poly.entity_id
_entity_poly.type
_entity_poly.pdbx_seq_one_letter_code
_entity_poly.pdbx_strand_id
1 'polypeptide(L)'
;MNGVTSYYHHVQGGRGKYIEKKIASSFETCSLDIELSKFPFWLEHPTIHKKKGIFTQQGLSPDEKKILRTIEWDWLGDRDVSTDVGSIIQDEGSVVLVELKNRVDTGGTAGRREIWTSEKFGIFVEYLKSNKKLFRKSDREYSLPELLESFNIKTFEIYIGVLFDTGDRPATVESDKTNGFYSSSKKGFQYLQKLVKQSSTIKIINEDPENLQMELGLNYSDLKVKIGALYGDEITLKLFRKSLPVSNLLLLRYDDIWLSLLITIEERAILLKHQKNFTTTFLDLLSRDRDLRIKYDAVINSECRETELNAIVVYLLNKYANFFEDKMLPADKNKAEYLADVIQVLCAADA
;
A
#
# COMPACT_ATOMS: atom_id res chain seq x y z
N MET A 1 -25.15 5.69 0.29
CA MET A 1 -24.42 6.70 1.10
C MET A 1 -22.92 6.51 0.88
N ASN A 2 -22.14 7.60 0.84
CA ASN A 2 -20.67 7.56 0.71
C ASN A 2 -20.07 6.86 1.95
N GLY A 3 -19.80 5.56 1.83
CA GLY A 3 -19.27 4.70 2.90
C GLY A 3 -17.78 4.88 3.12
N VAL A 4 -17.35 6.08 3.50
CA VAL A 4 -16.02 6.32 4.04
C VAL A 4 -16.17 7.35 5.17
N THR A 5 -16.18 6.91 6.44
CA THR A 5 -16.24 7.85 7.56
C THR A 5 -15.01 7.84 8.49
N SER A 6 -14.51 9.06 8.70
CA SER A 6 -13.78 9.65 9.83
C SER A 6 -12.36 9.22 10.27
N TYR A 7 -11.88 7.96 10.29
CA TYR A 7 -10.53 7.72 10.90
C TYR A 7 -9.41 8.18 9.98
N TYR A 8 -9.57 7.81 8.72
CA TYR A 8 -8.58 8.01 7.68
C TYR A 8 -8.43 9.49 7.30
N HIS A 9 -9.35 10.36 7.74
CA HIS A 9 -9.20 11.80 7.60
C HIS A 9 -8.41 12.44 8.76
N HIS A 10 -8.31 11.79 9.93
CA HIS A 10 -7.70 12.39 11.13
C HIS A 10 -6.37 11.77 11.56
N VAL A 11 -6.06 10.50 11.25
CA VAL A 11 -4.76 9.89 11.59
C VAL A 11 -3.89 9.74 10.34
N GLN A 12 -3.06 10.75 10.08
CA GLN A 12 -2.18 10.80 8.91
C GLN A 12 -1.17 9.63 8.86
N GLY A 13 -0.70 9.13 10.01
CA GLY A 13 0.32 8.07 10.09
C GLY A 13 -0.20 6.64 9.86
N GLY A 14 -1.34 6.27 10.47
CA GLY A 14 -1.93 4.93 10.33
C GLY A 14 -2.51 4.67 8.93
N ARG A 15 -2.99 5.72 8.26
CA ARG A 15 -3.46 5.66 6.86
C ARG A 15 -2.35 5.23 5.90
N GLY A 16 -1.11 5.71 6.10
CA GLY A 16 0.03 5.39 5.25
C GLY A 16 0.31 3.89 5.17
N LYS A 17 0.58 3.25 6.32
CA LYS A 17 0.94 1.83 6.36
C LYS A 17 -0.15 0.90 5.83
N TYR A 18 -1.42 1.24 6.02
CA TYR A 18 -2.53 0.49 5.45
C TYR A 18 -2.54 0.58 3.92
N ILE A 19 -2.43 1.79 3.36
CA ILE A 19 -2.36 2.03 1.92
C ILE A 19 -1.20 1.26 1.27
N GLU A 20 -0.03 1.29 1.90
CA GLU A 20 1.15 0.56 1.44
C GLU A 20 0.90 -0.95 1.37
N LYS A 21 0.35 -1.53 2.44
CA LYS A 21 -0.02 -2.96 2.47
C LYS A 21 -1.04 -3.29 1.40
N LYS A 22 -2.04 -2.42 1.20
CA LYS A 22 -3.08 -2.63 0.20
C LYS A 22 -2.51 -2.63 -1.21
N ILE A 23 -1.67 -1.65 -1.55
CA ILE A 23 -0.96 -1.57 -2.83
C ILE A 23 -0.09 -2.83 -3.05
N ALA A 24 0.71 -3.22 -2.05
CA ALA A 24 1.54 -4.43 -2.14
C ALA A 24 0.72 -5.72 -2.29
N SER A 25 -0.43 -5.82 -1.62
CA SER A 25 -1.32 -6.99 -1.72
C SER A 25 -2.06 -7.07 -3.07
N SER A 26 -2.21 -5.95 -3.77
CA SER A 26 -3.04 -5.87 -4.98
C SER A 26 -2.42 -6.55 -6.20
N PHE A 27 -1.10 -6.74 -6.21
CA PHE A 27 -0.36 -7.33 -7.33
C PHE A 27 0.74 -8.26 -6.87
N GLU A 28 0.89 -9.42 -7.52
CA GLU A 28 1.85 -10.46 -7.14
C GLU A 28 3.29 -9.97 -7.08
N THR A 29 3.69 -9.14 -8.06
CA THR A 29 5.05 -8.60 -8.20
C THR A 29 5.39 -7.50 -7.20
N CYS A 30 4.39 -6.95 -6.50
CA CYS A 30 4.56 -5.83 -5.59
C CYS A 30 4.76 -6.27 -4.13
N SER A 31 5.65 -5.57 -3.44
CA SER A 31 6.06 -5.79 -2.06
C SER A 31 6.10 -4.44 -1.32
N LEU A 32 6.07 -4.49 0.01
CA LEU A 32 6.20 -3.30 0.86
C LEU A 32 7.51 -3.32 1.64
N ASP A 33 7.90 -2.16 2.14
CA ASP A 33 9.05 -1.95 3.03
C ASP A 33 10.35 -2.47 2.41
N ILE A 34 10.67 -1.93 1.24
CA ILE A 34 11.84 -2.33 0.47
C ILE A 34 13.06 -1.57 0.97
N GLU A 35 13.89 -2.22 1.79
CA GLU A 35 15.17 -1.69 2.26
C GLU A 35 16.30 -2.01 1.29
N LEU A 36 17.19 -1.05 1.02
CA LEU A 36 18.34 -1.21 0.13
C LEU A 36 19.23 -2.37 0.56
N SER A 37 19.50 -2.51 1.86
CA SER A 37 20.28 -3.63 2.42
C SER A 37 19.65 -5.01 2.16
N LYS A 38 18.33 -5.06 1.95
CA LYS A 38 17.57 -6.29 1.70
C LYS A 38 17.31 -6.55 0.20
N PHE A 39 17.81 -5.71 -0.71
CA PHE A 39 17.62 -5.93 -2.15
C PHE A 39 18.02 -7.33 -2.62
N PRO A 40 19.20 -7.88 -2.26
CA PRO A 40 19.56 -9.22 -2.73
C PRO A 40 18.56 -10.28 -2.29
N PHE A 41 18.10 -10.22 -1.04
CA PHE A 41 17.08 -11.13 -0.53
C PHE A 41 15.72 -10.92 -1.22
N TRP A 42 15.32 -9.68 -1.48
CA TRP A 42 14.08 -9.38 -2.19
C TRP A 42 14.12 -9.89 -3.63
N LEU A 43 15.26 -9.77 -4.32
CA LEU A 43 15.47 -10.26 -5.68
C LEU A 43 15.52 -11.79 -5.75
N GLU A 44 16.15 -12.47 -4.79
CA GLU A 44 16.21 -13.95 -4.73
C GLU A 44 14.88 -14.58 -4.28
N HIS A 45 14.18 -13.94 -3.33
CA HIS A 45 13.01 -14.49 -2.66
C HIS A 45 11.85 -13.48 -2.56
N PRO A 46 11.33 -12.96 -3.70
CA PRO A 46 10.33 -11.90 -3.70
C PRO A 46 9.03 -12.28 -2.99
N THR A 47 8.59 -13.54 -3.13
CA THR A 47 7.38 -14.05 -2.48
C THR A 47 7.52 -14.12 -0.95
N ILE A 48 8.68 -14.55 -0.46
CA ILE A 48 8.97 -14.61 0.99
C ILE A 48 9.07 -13.20 1.56
N HIS A 49 9.76 -12.30 0.86
CA HIS A 49 9.84 -10.89 1.23
C HIS A 49 8.44 -10.27 1.37
N LYS A 50 7.59 -10.47 0.35
CA LYS A 50 6.20 -10.00 0.35
C LYS A 50 5.40 -10.54 1.53
N LYS A 51 5.39 -11.87 1.71
CA LYS A 51 4.65 -12.52 2.82
C LYS A 51 5.10 -11.99 4.18
N LYS A 52 6.41 -11.86 4.38
CA LYS A 52 6.99 -11.29 5.61
C LYS A 52 6.52 -9.85 5.84
N GLY A 53 6.49 -9.02 4.80
CA GLY A 53 6.03 -7.63 4.91
C GLY A 53 4.53 -7.52 5.27
N ILE A 54 3.69 -8.35 4.65
CA ILE A 54 2.23 -8.29 4.83
C ILE A 54 1.80 -8.94 6.16
N PHE A 55 2.28 -10.17 6.40
CA PHE A 55 1.80 -11.07 7.47
C PHE A 55 2.82 -11.29 8.59
N THR A 56 3.93 -10.54 8.61
CA THR A 56 5.06 -10.74 9.52
C THR A 56 5.71 -12.13 9.38
N GLN A 57 6.66 -12.47 10.26
CA GLN A 57 7.22 -13.82 10.29
C GLN A 57 6.18 -14.89 10.68
N GLN A 58 5.05 -14.52 11.30
CA GLN A 58 3.99 -15.47 11.65
C GLN A 58 3.34 -16.10 10.41
N GLY A 59 3.24 -15.35 9.31
CA GLY A 59 2.71 -15.84 8.03
C GLY A 59 3.67 -16.71 7.20
N LEU A 60 4.89 -17.00 7.70
CA LEU A 60 5.88 -17.81 7.01
C LEU A 60 5.89 -19.26 7.52
N SER A 61 6.07 -20.20 6.59
CA SER A 61 6.29 -21.60 6.90
C SER A 61 7.63 -21.82 7.63
N PRO A 62 7.84 -22.97 8.31
CA PRO A 62 9.13 -23.30 8.91
C PRO A 62 10.30 -23.26 7.92
N ASP A 63 10.08 -23.70 6.68
CA ASP A 63 11.11 -23.71 5.62
C ASP A 63 11.43 -22.29 5.13
N GLU A 64 10.41 -21.44 4.95
CA GLU A 64 10.59 -20.03 4.60
C GLU A 64 11.34 -19.27 5.71
N LYS A 65 11.06 -19.60 6.97
CA LYS A 65 11.82 -19.06 8.13
C LYS A 65 13.27 -19.52 8.14
N LYS A 66 13.56 -20.74 7.65
CA LYS A 66 14.93 -21.24 7.52
C LYS A 66 15.70 -20.41 6.49
N ILE A 67 15.10 -20.15 5.33
CA ILE A 67 15.70 -19.29 4.29
C ILE A 67 16.10 -17.93 4.86
N LEU A 68 15.23 -17.29 5.64
CA LEU A 68 15.53 -16.00 6.30
C LEU A 68 16.73 -16.04 7.25
N ARG A 69 17.00 -17.19 7.88
CA ARG A 69 18.10 -17.37 8.83
C ARG A 69 19.42 -17.72 8.14
N THR A 70 19.37 -18.15 6.90
CA THR A 70 20.52 -18.63 6.13
C THR A 70 20.81 -17.74 4.91
N ILE A 71 20.40 -16.48 4.96
CA ILE A 71 20.74 -15.50 3.90
C ILE A 71 22.25 -15.31 3.88
N GLU A 72 22.87 -15.52 2.72
CA GLU A 72 24.32 -15.46 2.52
C GLU A 72 24.82 -14.07 2.08
N TRP A 73 23.94 -13.07 2.13
CA TRP A 73 24.24 -11.71 1.70
C TRP A 73 24.60 -10.82 2.87
N ASP A 74 25.79 -10.22 2.81
CA ASP A 74 26.22 -9.18 3.74
C ASP A 74 25.96 -7.79 3.16
N TRP A 75 25.53 -6.87 4.02
CA TRP A 75 25.44 -5.45 3.73
C TRP A 75 26.74 -4.73 4.11
N LEU A 76 27.36 -4.07 3.13
CA LEU A 76 28.63 -3.33 3.28
C LEU A 76 28.43 -1.80 3.24
N GLY A 77 27.21 -1.34 2.97
CA GLY A 77 26.91 0.09 2.86
C GLY A 77 26.91 0.81 4.21
N ASP A 78 27.17 2.11 4.15
CA ASP A 78 27.22 3.02 5.30
C ASP A 78 25.84 3.60 5.67
N ARG A 79 24.90 3.63 4.73
CA ARG A 79 23.56 4.19 4.90
C ARG A 79 22.54 3.30 4.22
N ASP A 80 21.57 2.83 4.99
CA ASP A 80 20.45 2.04 4.48
C ASP A 80 19.22 2.94 4.34
N VAL A 81 18.45 2.70 3.28
CA VAL A 81 17.25 3.47 2.95
C VAL A 81 16.13 2.53 2.59
N SER A 82 14.91 2.89 2.98
CA SER A 82 13.71 2.17 2.62
C SER A 82 12.78 2.99 1.73
N THR A 83 12.07 2.27 0.86
CA THR A 83 10.93 2.78 0.10
C THR A 83 9.67 2.01 0.46
N ASP A 84 8.56 2.72 0.53
CA ASP A 84 7.30 2.18 1.03
C ASP A 84 6.80 0.95 0.26
N VAL A 85 6.86 0.98 -1.08
CA VAL A 85 6.49 -0.13 -1.95
C VAL A 85 7.46 -0.29 -3.11
N GLY A 86 7.57 -1.51 -3.64
CA GLY A 86 8.34 -1.77 -4.85
C GLY A 86 7.87 -3.00 -5.59
N SER A 87 8.14 -3.04 -6.90
CA SER A 87 7.76 -4.13 -7.79
C SER A 87 8.95 -4.63 -8.60
N ILE A 88 9.05 -5.95 -8.74
CA ILE A 88 9.99 -6.61 -9.67
C ILE A 88 9.18 -7.10 -10.87
N ILE A 89 9.40 -6.47 -12.02
CA ILE A 89 8.72 -6.75 -13.28
C ILE A 89 9.71 -7.55 -14.14
N GLN A 90 9.72 -8.88 -13.92
CA GLN A 90 10.76 -9.77 -14.45
C GLN A 90 10.77 -9.85 -15.98
N ASP A 91 9.60 -9.81 -16.62
CA ASP A 91 9.41 -9.82 -18.06
C ASP A 91 10.05 -8.61 -18.76
N GLU A 92 10.06 -7.45 -18.09
CA GLU A 92 10.72 -6.23 -18.57
C GLU A 92 12.15 -6.05 -18.02
N GLY A 93 12.60 -6.94 -17.13
CA GLY A 93 13.85 -6.75 -16.38
C GLY A 93 13.87 -5.41 -15.64
N SER A 94 12.79 -5.06 -14.94
CA SER A 94 12.64 -3.75 -14.31
C SER A 94 12.35 -3.86 -12.81
N VAL A 95 12.99 -2.99 -12.03
CA VAL A 95 12.66 -2.77 -10.61
C VAL A 95 12.11 -1.36 -10.47
N VAL A 96 10.95 -1.24 -9.82
CA VAL A 96 10.27 0.03 -9.57
C VAL A 96 10.10 0.20 -8.07
N LEU A 97 10.57 1.31 -7.51
CA LEU A 97 10.41 1.69 -6.12
C LEU A 97 9.58 2.96 -6.02
N VAL A 98 8.64 2.99 -5.07
CA VAL A 98 7.80 4.15 -4.84
C VAL A 98 7.73 4.49 -3.36
N GLU A 99 8.14 5.72 -3.03
CA GLU A 99 7.88 6.37 -1.76
C GLU A 99 6.51 7.05 -1.83
N LEU A 100 5.55 6.60 -1.05
CA LEU A 100 4.16 7.02 -1.17
C LEU A 100 3.86 8.23 -0.28
N LYS A 101 3.00 9.10 -0.80
CA LYS A 101 2.34 10.17 -0.07
C LYS A 101 0.86 10.12 -0.39
N ASN A 102 0.06 10.02 0.65
CA ASN A 102 -1.38 9.81 0.52
C ASN A 102 -2.06 10.97 -0.21
N ARG A 103 -1.70 12.21 0.12
CA ARG A 103 -2.27 13.41 -0.53
C ARG A 103 -1.22 14.45 -0.89
N VAL A 104 -1.56 15.35 -1.81
CA VAL A 104 -0.72 16.52 -2.18
C VAL A 104 -0.31 17.36 -0.96
N ASP A 105 -1.18 17.48 0.03
CA ASP A 105 -0.98 18.21 1.28
C ASP A 105 -0.39 17.36 2.42
N THR A 106 0.22 16.20 2.11
CA THR A 106 0.90 15.34 3.11
C THR A 106 2.42 15.39 2.99
N GLY A 107 3.11 15.16 4.13
CA GLY A 107 4.57 15.11 4.25
C GLY A 107 5.25 16.44 4.61
N GLY A 108 4.54 17.57 4.49
CA GLY A 108 5.08 18.90 4.79
C GLY A 108 6.20 19.33 3.83
N THR A 109 6.57 20.62 3.88
CA THR A 109 7.65 21.21 3.07
C THR A 109 9.00 20.50 3.27
N ALA A 110 9.35 20.16 4.52
CA ALA A 110 10.62 19.53 4.86
C ALA A 110 10.64 18.06 4.38
N GLY A 111 9.68 17.24 4.80
CA GLY A 111 9.64 15.83 4.45
C GLY A 111 9.54 15.58 2.94
N ARG A 112 8.82 16.44 2.20
CA ARG A 112 8.77 16.38 0.74
C ARG A 112 10.12 16.67 0.08
N ARG A 113 10.92 17.57 0.65
CA ARG A 113 12.27 17.87 0.16
C ARG A 113 13.25 16.75 0.53
N GLU A 114 13.18 16.25 1.75
CA GLU A 114 14.09 15.23 2.30
C GLU A 114 14.14 13.96 1.43
N ILE A 115 12.98 13.53 0.90
CA ILE A 115 12.88 12.38 0.00
C ILE A 115 13.82 12.50 -1.20
N TRP A 116 13.94 13.69 -1.78
CA TRP A 116 14.81 13.91 -2.94
C TRP A 116 16.27 14.08 -2.54
N THR A 117 16.58 14.61 -1.36
CA THR A 117 17.95 14.95 -0.95
C THR A 117 18.70 13.74 -0.37
N SER A 118 19.84 13.97 0.28
CA SER A 118 20.73 12.94 0.86
C SER A 118 20.14 12.11 2.01
N GLU A 119 18.82 12.14 2.22
CA GLU A 119 18.09 11.33 3.20
C GLU A 119 17.41 10.10 2.56
N LYS A 120 17.06 10.15 1.26
CA LYS A 120 16.52 8.99 0.53
C LYS A 120 17.07 8.88 -0.90
N PHE A 121 16.51 9.60 -1.88
CA PHE A 121 16.90 9.42 -3.28
C PHE A 121 18.34 9.87 -3.53
N GLY A 122 18.83 10.86 -2.78
CA GLY A 122 20.24 11.26 -2.81
C GLY A 122 21.20 10.13 -2.46
N ILE A 123 20.82 9.23 -1.54
CA ILE A 123 21.65 8.06 -1.16
C ILE A 123 21.80 7.09 -2.34
N PHE A 124 20.71 6.80 -3.05
CA PHE A 124 20.78 6.01 -4.28
C PHE A 124 21.70 6.66 -5.32
N VAL A 125 21.54 7.95 -5.58
CA VAL A 125 22.38 8.66 -6.56
C VAL A 125 23.85 8.69 -6.12
N GLU A 126 24.14 8.85 -4.82
CA GLU A 126 25.50 8.81 -4.29
C GLU A 126 26.17 7.43 -4.46
N TYR A 127 25.41 6.35 -4.26
CA TYR A 127 25.91 4.99 -4.52
C TYR A 127 26.10 4.70 -6.01
N LEU A 128 25.20 5.17 -6.87
CA LEU A 128 25.39 5.12 -8.31
C LEU A 128 26.57 5.99 -8.77
N LYS A 129 26.82 7.12 -8.10
CA LYS A 129 27.91 8.03 -8.47
C LYS A 129 29.26 7.44 -8.13
N SER A 130 29.38 6.85 -6.94
CA SER A 130 30.63 6.28 -6.43
C SER A 130 30.91 4.87 -6.94
N ASN A 131 29.89 4.17 -7.48
CA ASN A 131 29.95 2.74 -7.80
C ASN A 131 30.49 1.90 -6.62
N LYS A 132 30.15 2.31 -5.39
CA LYS A 132 30.61 1.65 -4.16
C LYS A 132 30.07 0.22 -4.10
N LYS A 133 30.89 -0.72 -3.64
CA LYS A 133 30.46 -2.09 -3.32
C LYS A 133 29.60 -2.07 -2.06
N LEU A 134 28.37 -2.56 -2.17
CA LEU A 134 27.33 -2.51 -1.14
C LEU A 134 26.93 -3.89 -0.63
N PHE A 135 27.13 -4.92 -1.44
CA PHE A 135 26.66 -6.27 -1.15
C PHE A 135 27.80 -7.25 -1.30
N ARG A 136 27.84 -8.26 -0.43
CA ARG A 136 28.75 -9.39 -0.56
C ARG A 136 28.00 -10.70 -0.52
N LYS A 137 28.35 -11.64 -1.39
CA LYS A 137 27.94 -13.05 -1.30
C LYS A 137 29.19 -13.91 -1.46
N SER A 138 29.53 -14.67 -0.42
CA SER A 138 30.81 -15.39 -0.35
C SER A 138 31.99 -14.43 -0.61
N ASP A 139 32.86 -14.72 -1.59
CA ASP A 139 34.04 -13.90 -1.91
C ASP A 139 33.79 -12.80 -2.97
N ARG A 140 32.53 -12.59 -3.38
CA ARG A 140 32.18 -11.62 -4.43
C ARG A 140 31.47 -10.41 -3.85
N GLU A 141 31.87 -9.23 -4.31
CA GLU A 141 31.28 -7.95 -3.93
C GLU A 141 30.62 -7.24 -5.12
N TYR A 142 29.45 -6.68 -4.87
CA TYR A 142 28.58 -6.07 -5.86
C TYR A 142 28.25 -4.63 -5.46
N SER A 143 28.37 -3.70 -6.40
CA SER A 143 27.70 -2.41 -6.33
C SER A 143 26.20 -2.56 -6.65
N LEU A 144 25.41 -1.49 -6.48
CA LEU A 144 23.98 -1.54 -6.81
C LEU A 144 23.72 -1.91 -8.29
N PRO A 145 24.40 -1.29 -9.28
CA PRO A 145 24.23 -1.70 -10.68
C PRO A 145 24.61 -3.16 -10.94
N GLU A 146 25.74 -3.62 -10.43
CA GLU A 146 26.21 -5.00 -10.64
C GLU A 146 25.28 -6.03 -9.98
N LEU A 147 24.72 -5.72 -8.81
CA LEU A 147 23.70 -6.56 -8.19
C LEU A 147 22.50 -6.68 -9.12
N LEU A 148 21.90 -5.55 -9.52
CA LEU A 148 20.71 -5.53 -10.36
C LEU A 148 20.93 -6.26 -11.69
N GLU A 149 22.05 -6.02 -12.35
CA GLU A 149 22.42 -6.70 -13.60
C GLU A 149 22.60 -8.21 -13.41
N SER A 150 23.13 -8.67 -12.28
CA SER A 150 23.24 -10.11 -11.98
C SER A 150 21.90 -10.83 -11.86
N PHE A 151 20.82 -10.09 -11.61
CA PHE A 151 19.43 -10.57 -11.62
C PHE A 151 18.70 -10.26 -12.95
N ASN A 152 19.44 -9.93 -14.01
CA ASN A 152 18.91 -9.53 -15.33
C ASN A 152 18.01 -8.27 -15.30
N ILE A 153 18.20 -7.39 -14.32
CA ILE A 153 17.50 -6.10 -14.27
C ILE A 153 18.26 -5.09 -15.12
N LYS A 154 17.54 -4.50 -16.09
CA LYS A 154 18.03 -3.51 -17.05
C LYS A 154 17.56 -2.09 -16.74
N THR A 155 16.45 -1.97 -16.00
CA THR A 155 15.89 -0.67 -15.62
C THR A 155 15.63 -0.60 -14.13
N PHE A 156 16.10 0.46 -13.49
CA PHE A 156 15.84 0.77 -12.10
C PHE A 156 15.10 2.10 -12.00
N GLU A 157 13.87 2.09 -11.48
CA GLU A 157 13.01 3.26 -11.38
C GLU A 157 12.75 3.59 -9.90
N ILE A 158 12.93 4.85 -9.49
CA ILE A 158 12.65 5.33 -8.13
C ILE A 158 11.75 6.55 -8.21
N TYR A 159 10.61 6.50 -7.55
CA TYR A 159 9.62 7.56 -7.61
C TYR A 159 9.10 8.00 -6.26
N ILE A 160 8.80 9.30 -6.11
CA ILE A 160 7.84 9.74 -5.10
C ILE A 160 6.44 9.68 -5.73
N GLY A 161 5.53 8.93 -5.13
CA GLY A 161 4.16 8.77 -5.61
C GLY A 161 3.17 9.55 -4.75
N VAL A 162 2.39 10.44 -5.35
CA VAL A 162 1.30 11.16 -4.67
C VAL A 162 -0.05 10.61 -5.10
N LEU A 163 -0.80 10.01 -4.19
CA LEU A 163 -2.02 9.27 -4.54
C LEU A 163 -3.20 10.20 -4.85
N PHE A 164 -3.52 11.14 -3.95
CA PHE A 164 -4.74 11.97 -4.07
C PHE A 164 -4.52 13.47 -3.97
N ASP A 165 -5.45 14.25 -4.52
CA ASP A 165 -5.60 15.67 -4.26
C ASP A 165 -6.36 15.94 -2.95
N THR A 166 -6.60 17.21 -2.63
CA THR A 166 -7.29 17.59 -1.39
C THR A 166 -8.79 17.22 -1.38
N GLY A 167 -9.37 16.95 -2.55
CA GLY A 167 -10.74 16.49 -2.75
C GLY A 167 -10.85 14.98 -2.95
N ASP A 168 -9.82 14.21 -2.58
CA ASP A 168 -9.74 12.75 -2.66
C ASP A 168 -9.90 12.18 -4.09
N ARG A 169 -9.64 13.00 -5.12
CA ARG A 169 -9.47 12.54 -6.52
C ARG A 169 -8.02 12.14 -6.77
N PRO A 170 -7.72 11.32 -7.80
CA PRO A 170 -6.33 11.05 -8.17
C PRO A 170 -5.53 12.34 -8.32
N ALA A 171 -4.35 12.39 -7.72
CA ALA A 171 -3.52 13.59 -7.75
C ALA A 171 -3.06 13.91 -9.18
N THR A 172 -2.84 15.19 -9.44
CA THR A 172 -2.12 15.69 -10.62
C THR A 172 -1.02 16.66 -10.20
N VAL A 173 -0.07 16.93 -11.10
CA VAL A 173 0.97 17.93 -10.90
C VAL A 173 0.37 19.31 -10.61
N GLU A 174 -0.68 19.70 -11.32
CA GLU A 174 -1.42 20.95 -11.12
C GLU A 174 -2.01 21.00 -9.72
N SER A 175 -2.62 19.92 -9.26
CA SER A 175 -3.19 19.86 -7.90
C SER A 175 -2.12 20.01 -6.82
N ASP A 176 -0.91 19.46 -7.02
CA ASP A 176 0.22 19.62 -6.10
C ASP A 176 0.86 21.02 -6.18
N LYS A 177 0.86 21.64 -7.37
CA LYS A 177 1.27 23.04 -7.57
C LYS A 177 0.35 23.99 -6.81
N THR A 178 -0.96 23.77 -6.85
CA THR A 178 -1.95 24.67 -6.23
C THR A 178 -2.13 24.43 -4.73
N ASN A 179 -2.25 23.16 -4.31
CA ASN A 179 -2.69 22.81 -2.96
C ASN A 179 -1.66 22.01 -2.14
N GLY A 180 -0.53 21.65 -2.74
CA GLY A 180 0.44 20.75 -2.14
C GLY A 180 1.82 21.36 -1.95
N PHE A 181 2.83 20.51 -2.10
CA PHE A 181 4.22 20.82 -1.78
C PHE A 181 5.14 20.74 -3.00
N TYR A 182 4.59 20.89 -4.21
CA TYR A 182 5.34 20.83 -5.47
C TYR A 182 6.61 21.69 -5.45
N SER A 183 6.53 22.92 -4.95
CA SER A 183 7.69 23.83 -4.88
C SER A 183 8.84 23.28 -4.02
N SER A 184 8.52 22.48 -3.00
CA SER A 184 9.51 21.82 -2.14
C SER A 184 10.12 20.61 -2.83
N SER A 185 9.29 19.78 -3.48
CA SER A 185 9.74 18.68 -4.34
C SER A 185 10.64 19.19 -5.46
N LYS A 186 10.27 20.29 -6.11
CA LYS A 186 11.06 20.94 -7.17
C LYS A 186 12.44 21.37 -6.68
N LYS A 187 12.54 21.96 -5.48
CA LYS A 187 13.85 22.30 -4.87
C LYS A 187 14.69 21.06 -4.59
N GLY A 188 14.07 19.98 -4.11
CA GLY A 188 14.75 18.70 -3.89
C GLY A 188 15.21 18.03 -5.20
N PHE A 189 14.37 18.05 -6.23
CA PHE A 189 14.72 17.56 -7.56
C PHE A 189 15.89 18.35 -8.17
N GLN A 190 15.88 19.69 -8.06
CA GLN A 190 16.99 20.54 -8.50
C GLN A 190 18.31 20.22 -7.76
N TYR A 191 18.24 19.84 -6.48
CA TYR A 191 19.40 19.37 -5.73
C TYR A 191 19.97 18.09 -6.35
N LEU A 192 19.14 17.09 -6.66
CA LEU A 192 19.58 15.86 -7.33
C LEU A 192 20.17 16.14 -8.71
N GLN A 193 19.53 16.98 -9.52
CA GLN A 193 20.04 17.37 -10.83
C GLN A 193 21.45 17.97 -10.70
N LYS A 194 21.69 18.84 -9.71
CA LYS A 194 23.01 19.41 -9.45
C LYS A 194 24.02 18.32 -9.08
N LEU A 195 23.63 17.38 -8.21
CA LEU A 195 24.49 16.28 -7.78
C LEU A 195 24.89 15.36 -8.95
N VAL A 196 23.96 15.07 -9.86
CA VAL A 196 24.20 14.29 -11.08
C VAL A 196 25.07 15.07 -12.06
N LYS A 197 24.80 16.36 -12.31
CA LYS A 197 25.60 17.20 -13.23
C LYS A 197 27.05 17.40 -12.78
N GLN A 198 27.33 17.25 -11.49
CA GLN A 198 28.67 17.27 -10.92
C GLN A 198 29.39 15.90 -10.96
N SER A 199 28.74 14.86 -11.47
CA SER A 199 29.31 13.52 -11.58
C SER A 199 30.02 13.31 -12.91
N SER A 200 31.16 12.62 -12.89
CA SER A 200 31.82 12.11 -14.10
C SER A 200 31.30 10.73 -14.53
N THR A 201 30.55 10.04 -13.67
CA THR A 201 30.12 8.65 -13.87
C THR A 201 28.65 8.50 -14.26
N ILE A 202 27.85 9.55 -14.04
CA ILE A 202 26.41 9.59 -14.35
C ILE A 202 26.15 10.75 -15.31
N LYS A 203 25.22 10.56 -16.26
CA LYS A 203 24.73 11.62 -17.15
C LYS A 203 23.21 11.62 -17.18
N ILE A 204 22.60 12.80 -17.29
CA ILE A 204 21.17 12.94 -17.56
C ILE A 204 20.95 12.70 -19.05
N ILE A 205 20.15 11.70 -19.40
CA ILE A 205 19.78 11.35 -20.79
C ILE A 205 18.53 12.12 -21.21
N ASN A 206 17.55 12.20 -20.30
CA ASN A 206 16.30 12.90 -20.52
C ASN A 206 15.86 13.58 -19.22
N GLU A 207 15.19 14.73 -19.32
CA GLU A 207 14.63 15.43 -18.17
C GLU A 207 13.29 16.06 -18.49
N ASP A 208 12.39 15.97 -17.52
CA ASP A 208 11.11 16.65 -17.50
C ASP A 208 11.00 17.44 -16.18
N PRO A 209 11.43 18.71 -16.18
CA PRO A 209 11.40 19.55 -14.99
C PRO A 209 9.99 19.95 -14.53
N GLU A 210 8.96 19.79 -15.38
CA GLU A 210 7.56 20.05 -15.04
C GLU A 210 7.00 18.90 -14.20
N ASN A 211 7.25 17.66 -14.63
CA ASN A 211 6.83 16.45 -13.93
C ASN A 211 7.85 15.96 -12.88
N LEU A 212 8.97 16.69 -12.71
CA LEU A 212 10.07 16.34 -11.82
C LEU A 212 10.65 14.95 -12.11
N GLN A 213 10.88 14.63 -13.39
CA GLN A 213 11.42 13.34 -13.81
C GLN A 213 12.76 13.50 -14.53
N MET A 214 13.65 12.53 -14.36
CA MET A 214 14.89 12.42 -15.13
C MET A 214 15.26 10.96 -15.36
N GLU A 215 15.87 10.72 -16.52
CA GLU A 215 16.51 9.46 -16.88
C GLU A 215 18.02 9.65 -16.85
N LEU A 216 18.71 8.69 -16.26
CA LEU A 216 20.15 8.70 -16.05
C LEU A 216 20.79 7.52 -16.77
N GLY A 217 21.92 7.80 -17.42
CA GLY A 217 22.85 6.80 -17.92
C GLY A 217 24.08 6.71 -17.02
N LEU A 218 24.55 5.48 -16.81
CA LEU A 218 25.80 5.20 -16.11
C LEU A 218 26.89 4.95 -17.16
N ASN A 219 28.05 5.61 -17.04
CA ASN A 219 29.12 5.45 -18.04
C ASN A 219 29.83 4.08 -17.96
N TYR A 220 29.51 3.27 -16.94
CA TYR A 220 30.20 2.03 -16.60
C TYR A 220 29.27 0.81 -16.52
N SER A 221 27.98 0.97 -16.83
CA SER A 221 26.93 -0.05 -16.70
C SER A 221 25.83 0.22 -17.72
N ASP A 222 25.17 -0.85 -18.19
CA ASP A 222 24.05 -0.75 -19.15
C ASP A 222 22.71 -0.50 -18.43
N LEU A 223 22.71 -0.46 -17.09
CA LEU A 223 21.54 -0.18 -16.28
C LEU A 223 21.01 1.24 -16.55
N LYS A 224 19.74 1.33 -16.95
CA LYS A 224 19.01 2.59 -17.06
C LYS A 224 18.40 2.95 -15.72
N VAL A 225 18.61 4.18 -15.26
CA VAL A 225 18.05 4.64 -13.99
C VAL A 225 17.04 5.76 -14.23
N LYS A 226 15.84 5.66 -13.69
CA LYS A 226 14.81 6.70 -13.75
C LYS A 226 14.49 7.18 -12.34
N ILE A 227 14.44 8.49 -12.17
CA ILE A 227 14.10 9.11 -10.89
C ILE A 227 13.03 10.16 -11.14
N GLY A 228 11.94 10.18 -10.37
CA GLY A 228 11.01 11.29 -10.49
C GLY A 228 9.78 11.29 -9.57
N ALA A 229 8.78 12.08 -9.94
CA ALA A 229 7.48 12.10 -9.28
C ALA A 229 6.42 11.40 -10.14
N LEU A 230 5.48 10.75 -9.47
CA LEU A 230 4.27 10.16 -10.05
C LEU A 230 3.04 10.69 -9.33
N TYR A 231 1.98 10.96 -10.07
CA TYR A 231 0.73 11.47 -9.53
C TYR A 231 -0.46 10.57 -9.90
N GLY A 232 -1.29 10.25 -8.91
CA GLY A 232 -2.49 9.46 -9.08
C GLY A 232 -2.23 8.14 -9.81
N ASP A 233 -2.94 7.94 -10.91
CA ASP A 233 -2.96 6.69 -11.66
C ASP A 233 -1.61 6.34 -12.32
N GLU A 234 -0.69 7.30 -12.43
CA GLU A 234 0.69 7.02 -12.87
C GLU A 234 1.40 6.02 -11.95
N ILE A 235 1.04 6.00 -10.66
CA ILE A 235 1.62 5.09 -9.66
C ILE A 235 1.29 3.64 -9.99
N THR A 236 0.04 3.35 -10.34
CA THR A 236 -0.42 2.00 -10.69
C THR A 236 0.14 1.58 -12.04
N LEU A 237 0.19 2.52 -12.99
CA LEU A 237 0.82 2.31 -14.30
C LEU A 237 2.29 1.93 -14.15
N LYS A 238 3.04 2.60 -13.26
CA LYS A 238 4.45 2.27 -13.04
C LYS A 238 4.65 1.01 -12.23
N LEU A 239 3.97 0.84 -11.09
CA LEU A 239 4.16 -0.34 -10.25
C LEU A 239 3.70 -1.63 -10.93
N PHE A 240 2.59 -1.58 -11.67
CA PHE A 240 1.90 -2.79 -12.14
C PHE A 240 1.88 -2.94 -13.66
N ARG A 241 2.34 -1.93 -14.41
CA ARG A 241 2.19 -1.84 -15.87
C ARG A 241 0.72 -1.95 -16.33
N LYS A 242 -0.20 -1.52 -15.46
CA LYS A 242 -1.64 -1.51 -15.72
C LYS A 242 -2.21 -0.14 -15.36
N SER A 243 -2.95 0.44 -16.29
CA SER A 243 -3.69 1.68 -16.03
C SER A 243 -4.93 1.34 -15.19
N LEU A 244 -4.80 1.52 -13.87
CA LEU A 244 -5.89 1.33 -12.92
C LEU A 244 -6.04 2.58 -12.06
N PRO A 245 -7.27 3.07 -11.84
CA PRO A 245 -7.48 4.17 -10.91
C PRO A 245 -6.94 3.85 -9.52
N VAL A 246 -6.14 4.75 -8.92
CA VAL A 246 -5.66 4.57 -7.53
C VAL A 246 -6.82 4.49 -6.54
N SER A 247 -7.95 5.09 -6.86
CA SER A 247 -9.20 4.97 -6.10
C SER A 247 -9.69 3.52 -6.02
N ASN A 248 -9.52 2.72 -7.08
CA ASN A 248 -9.91 1.31 -7.09
C ASN A 248 -9.02 0.45 -6.18
N LEU A 249 -7.79 0.88 -5.90
CA LEU A 249 -6.90 0.17 -4.99
C LEU A 249 -7.29 0.37 -3.52
N LEU A 250 -7.92 1.50 -3.20
CA LEU A 250 -8.19 1.94 -1.83
C LEU A 250 -9.65 1.84 -1.40
N LEU A 251 -10.54 1.54 -2.35
CA LEU A 251 -11.87 1.02 -2.06
C LEU A 251 -11.76 -0.44 -1.62
N LEU A 252 -11.62 -0.67 -0.31
CA LEU A 252 -12.21 -1.87 0.25
C LEU A 252 -13.71 -1.61 0.35
N ARG A 253 -14.53 -2.44 -0.32
CA ARG A 253 -15.98 -2.45 -0.11
C ARG A 253 -16.39 -2.82 1.32
N TYR A 254 -15.42 -3.23 2.15
CA TYR A 254 -15.61 -3.83 3.47
C TYR A 254 -14.93 -3.10 4.63
N ASP A 255 -14.16 -2.03 4.39
CA ASP A 255 -13.21 -1.54 5.41
C ASP A 255 -13.56 -0.16 5.92
N ASP A 256 -14.70 -0.07 6.60
CA ASP A 256 -14.86 0.95 7.62
C ASP A 256 -14.41 0.34 8.97
N ILE A 257 -13.10 0.44 9.25
CA ILE A 257 -12.50 -0.02 10.52
C ILE A 257 -13.21 0.63 11.72
N TRP A 258 -13.72 1.86 11.57
CA TRP A 258 -14.50 2.48 12.62
C TRP A 258 -15.88 1.90 12.77
N LEU A 259 -16.57 1.65 11.66
CA LEU A 259 -17.82 0.90 11.72
C LEU A 259 -17.58 -0.43 12.41
N SER A 260 -16.54 -1.17 12.01
CA SER A 260 -16.17 -2.44 12.63
C SER A 260 -15.88 -2.31 14.12
N LEU A 261 -15.11 -1.30 14.55
CA LEU A 261 -14.81 -1.08 15.96
C LEU A 261 -16.05 -0.62 16.75
N LEU A 262 -16.84 0.30 16.20
CA LEU A 262 -18.05 0.83 16.82
C LEU A 262 -19.09 -0.28 16.99
N ILE A 263 -19.37 -1.02 15.93
CA ILE A 263 -20.25 -2.19 15.95
C ILE A 263 -19.73 -3.21 16.96
N THR A 264 -18.41 -3.51 16.98
CA THR A 264 -17.84 -4.46 17.95
C THR A 264 -18.00 -4.00 19.40
N ILE A 265 -17.77 -2.71 19.68
CA ILE A 265 -17.93 -2.13 21.03
C ILE A 265 -19.40 -2.17 21.45
N GLU A 266 -20.31 -1.74 20.57
CA GLU A 266 -21.75 -1.74 20.81
C GLU A 266 -22.25 -3.17 21.04
N GLU A 267 -21.92 -4.09 20.14
CA GLU A 267 -22.33 -5.50 20.23
C GLU A 267 -21.78 -6.18 21.48
N ARG A 268 -20.55 -5.84 21.90
CA ARG A 268 -19.98 -6.33 23.17
C ARG A 268 -20.70 -5.76 24.37
N ALA A 269 -21.00 -4.46 24.39
CA ALA A 269 -21.71 -3.82 25.49
C ALA A 269 -23.12 -4.39 25.65
N ILE A 270 -23.85 -4.56 24.54
CA ILE A 270 -25.18 -5.16 24.49
C ILE A 270 -25.11 -6.62 24.98
N LEU A 271 -24.14 -7.40 24.49
CA LEU A 271 -23.96 -8.79 24.90
C LEU A 271 -23.71 -8.91 26.42
N LEU A 272 -22.86 -8.05 26.99
CA LEU A 272 -22.60 -8.05 28.43
C LEU A 272 -23.84 -7.70 29.26
N LYS A 273 -24.67 -6.77 28.75
CA LYS A 273 -25.88 -6.30 29.45
C LYS A 273 -27.06 -7.26 29.33
N HIS A 274 -27.24 -7.87 28.16
CA HIS A 274 -28.45 -8.63 27.82
C HIS A 274 -28.20 -10.13 27.61
N GLN A 275 -26.94 -10.59 27.66
CA GLN A 275 -26.51 -11.96 27.36
C GLN A 275 -26.87 -12.44 25.93
N LYS A 276 -27.28 -11.49 25.08
CA LYS A 276 -27.64 -11.66 23.67
C LYS A 276 -27.47 -10.32 22.97
N ASN A 277 -27.16 -10.35 21.68
CA ASN A 277 -27.01 -9.17 20.81
C ASN A 277 -27.44 -9.52 19.38
N PHE A 278 -27.30 -8.59 18.44
CA PHE A 278 -27.73 -8.83 17.06
C PHE A 278 -26.86 -9.86 16.35
N THR A 279 -25.55 -9.87 16.61
CA THR A 279 -24.56 -10.80 16.05
C THR A 279 -24.87 -12.24 16.44
N THR A 280 -25.00 -12.51 17.75
CA THR A 280 -25.31 -13.87 18.25
C THR A 280 -26.67 -14.34 17.77
N THR A 281 -27.64 -13.44 17.69
CA THR A 281 -28.97 -13.75 17.12
C THR A 281 -28.88 -14.10 15.64
N PHE A 282 -28.17 -13.29 14.86
CA PHE A 282 -28.00 -13.52 13.42
C PHE A 282 -27.26 -14.82 13.15
N LEU A 283 -26.15 -15.10 13.84
CA LEU A 283 -25.39 -16.34 13.69
C LEU A 283 -26.21 -17.58 14.07
N ASP A 284 -27.04 -17.49 15.13
CA ASP A 284 -27.96 -18.57 15.49
C ASP A 284 -28.98 -18.85 14.38
N LEU A 285 -29.62 -17.80 13.85
CA LEU A 285 -30.56 -17.93 12.73
C LEU A 285 -29.87 -18.46 11.48
N LEU A 286 -28.68 -17.98 11.16
CA LEU A 286 -27.88 -18.40 10.00
C LEU A 286 -27.55 -19.90 10.05
N SER A 287 -27.37 -20.47 11.24
CA SER A 287 -27.10 -21.90 11.43
C SER A 287 -28.33 -22.81 11.22
N ARG A 288 -29.55 -22.24 11.26
CA ARG A 288 -30.82 -23.00 11.25
C ARG A 288 -31.68 -22.72 10.03
N ASP A 289 -31.49 -21.59 9.36
CA ASP A 289 -32.26 -21.18 8.18
C ASP A 289 -31.40 -21.22 6.91
N ARG A 290 -31.70 -22.21 6.05
CA ARG A 290 -31.02 -22.41 4.77
C ARG A 290 -31.20 -21.24 3.82
N ASP A 291 -32.38 -20.62 3.77
CA ASP A 291 -32.65 -19.52 2.85
C ASP A 291 -31.88 -18.26 3.29
N LEU A 292 -31.77 -18.05 4.60
CA LEU A 292 -30.93 -17.00 5.16
C LEU A 292 -29.45 -17.21 4.80
N ARG A 293 -28.96 -18.46 4.88
CA ARG A 293 -27.59 -18.80 4.50
C ARG A 293 -27.30 -18.52 3.03
N ILE A 294 -28.21 -18.91 2.13
CA ILE A 294 -28.07 -18.63 0.69
C ILE A 294 -27.99 -17.12 0.43
N LYS A 295 -28.80 -16.32 1.14
CA LYS A 295 -28.76 -14.85 1.04
C LYS A 295 -27.45 -14.29 1.59
N TYR A 296 -26.95 -14.82 2.70
CA TYR A 296 -25.68 -14.40 3.28
C TYR A 296 -24.50 -14.71 2.36
N ASP A 297 -24.45 -15.92 1.78
CA ASP A 297 -23.43 -16.28 0.79
C ASP A 297 -23.53 -15.37 -0.45
N ALA A 298 -24.73 -14.97 -0.87
CA ALA A 298 -24.91 -14.00 -1.96
C ALA A 298 -24.36 -12.61 -1.61
N VAL A 299 -24.49 -12.17 -0.35
CA VAL A 299 -23.92 -10.91 0.14
C VAL A 299 -22.39 -10.98 0.17
N ILE A 300 -21.80 -12.10 0.60
CA ILE A 300 -20.34 -12.31 0.56
C ILE A 300 -19.83 -12.27 -0.89
N ASN A 301 -20.44 -13.07 -1.77
CA ASN A 301 -20.03 -13.16 -3.17
C ASN A 301 -20.24 -11.85 -3.96
N SER A 302 -21.23 -11.05 -3.57
CA SER A 302 -21.47 -9.74 -4.19
C SER A 302 -20.55 -8.64 -3.67
N GLU A 303 -19.74 -8.94 -2.66
CA GLU A 303 -18.93 -7.98 -1.92
C GLU A 303 -19.77 -6.92 -1.19
N CYS A 304 -20.82 -7.33 -0.47
CA CYS A 304 -21.74 -6.47 0.31
C CYS A 304 -22.40 -5.35 -0.50
N ARG A 305 -22.70 -5.62 -1.78
CA ARG A 305 -23.50 -4.69 -2.58
C ARG A 305 -24.84 -4.39 -1.91
N GLU A 306 -25.26 -3.13 -2.03
CA GLU A 306 -26.45 -2.59 -1.37
C GLU A 306 -27.72 -3.39 -1.70
N THR A 307 -27.83 -3.93 -2.93
CA THR A 307 -29.00 -4.70 -3.36
C THR A 307 -29.13 -6.00 -2.56
N GLU A 308 -28.05 -6.79 -2.47
CA GLU A 308 -28.02 -8.06 -1.74
C GLU A 308 -28.12 -7.84 -0.23
N LEU A 309 -27.46 -6.79 0.28
CA LEU A 309 -27.52 -6.42 1.70
C LEU A 309 -28.95 -6.02 2.12
N ASN A 310 -29.62 -5.19 1.32
CA ASN A 310 -31.02 -4.85 1.56
C ASN A 310 -31.92 -6.10 1.49
N ALA A 311 -31.66 -7.01 0.56
CA ALA A 311 -32.44 -8.24 0.42
C ALA A 311 -32.36 -9.15 1.66
N ILE A 312 -31.18 -9.28 2.29
CA ILE A 312 -31.04 -10.06 3.53
C ILE A 312 -31.65 -9.35 4.75
N VAL A 313 -31.48 -8.03 4.86
CA VAL A 313 -32.07 -7.25 5.96
C VAL A 313 -33.59 -7.29 5.92
N VAL A 314 -34.19 -7.08 4.74
CA VAL A 314 -35.64 -7.18 4.54
C VAL A 314 -36.14 -8.59 4.89
N TYR A 315 -35.39 -9.64 4.49
CA TYR A 315 -35.74 -11.01 4.84
C TYR A 315 -35.78 -11.23 6.37
N LEU A 316 -34.74 -10.78 7.07
CA LEU A 316 -34.65 -10.89 8.53
C LEU A 316 -35.75 -10.12 9.25
N LEU A 317 -36.05 -8.89 8.82
CA LEU A 317 -37.10 -8.09 9.44
C LEU A 317 -38.50 -8.63 9.15
N ASN A 318 -38.75 -9.18 7.96
CA ASN A 318 -40.06 -9.76 7.65
C ASN A 318 -40.31 -11.08 8.38
N LYS A 319 -39.29 -11.94 8.51
CA LYS A 319 -39.45 -13.30 9.06
C LYS A 319 -39.10 -13.41 10.54
N TYR A 320 -38.16 -12.58 11.02
CA TYR A 320 -37.52 -12.70 12.33
C TYR A 320 -37.47 -11.39 13.13
N ALA A 321 -38.28 -10.37 12.82
CA ALA A 321 -38.28 -9.09 13.55
C ALA A 321 -38.30 -9.25 15.09
N ASN A 322 -39.08 -10.20 15.61
CA ASN A 322 -39.19 -10.44 17.05
C ASN A 322 -37.90 -10.93 17.71
N PHE A 323 -36.95 -11.46 16.93
CA PHE A 323 -35.64 -11.89 17.44
C PHE A 323 -34.66 -10.71 17.60
N PHE A 324 -34.92 -9.60 16.92
CA PHE A 324 -34.14 -8.36 16.96
C PHE A 324 -34.88 -7.29 17.78
N GLU A 325 -34.95 -7.51 19.09
CA GLU A 325 -35.67 -6.64 20.02
C GLU A 325 -35.01 -5.26 20.17
N ASP A 326 -35.83 -4.21 20.33
CA ASP A 326 -35.36 -2.82 20.44
C ASP A 326 -34.49 -2.57 21.67
N LYS A 327 -34.63 -3.39 22.72
CA LYS A 327 -33.76 -3.32 23.91
C LYS A 327 -32.28 -3.60 23.61
N MET A 328 -32.01 -4.31 22.51
CA MET A 328 -30.66 -4.64 22.03
C MET A 328 -30.18 -3.68 20.94
N LEU A 329 -30.98 -2.67 20.57
CA LEU A 329 -30.61 -1.66 19.59
C LEU A 329 -29.88 -0.50 20.31
N PRO A 330 -28.70 -0.06 19.85
CA PRO A 330 -28.06 1.15 20.38
C PRO A 330 -28.97 2.37 20.27
N ALA A 331 -28.81 3.32 21.19
CA ALA A 331 -29.58 4.56 21.18
C ALA A 331 -29.39 5.30 19.83
N ASP A 332 -30.47 5.91 19.34
CA ASP A 332 -30.51 6.71 18.11
C ASP A 332 -30.18 5.96 16.80
N LYS A 333 -30.13 4.61 16.81
CA LYS A 333 -29.93 3.80 15.60
C LYS A 333 -31.23 3.28 15.01
N ASN A 334 -31.27 3.16 13.68
CA ASN A 334 -32.31 2.43 12.98
C ASN A 334 -32.00 0.93 12.99
N LYS A 335 -33.01 0.10 13.26
CA LYS A 335 -32.84 -1.37 13.32
C LYS A 335 -32.35 -1.98 12.02
N ALA A 336 -32.86 -1.53 10.87
CA ALA A 336 -32.49 -2.07 9.57
C ALA A 336 -31.04 -1.71 9.22
N GLU A 337 -30.65 -0.45 9.46
CA GLU A 337 -29.29 0.03 9.26
C GLU A 337 -28.31 -0.69 10.19
N TYR A 338 -28.65 -0.80 11.48
CA TYR A 338 -27.79 -1.49 12.43
C TYR A 338 -27.60 -2.98 12.09
N LEU A 339 -28.66 -3.65 11.63
CA LEU A 339 -28.58 -5.04 11.18
C LEU A 339 -27.73 -5.16 9.90
N ALA A 340 -27.85 -4.23 8.96
CA ALA A 340 -26.98 -4.15 7.80
C ALA A 340 -25.50 -4.00 8.20
N ASP A 341 -25.19 -3.15 9.18
CA ASP A 341 -23.83 -2.93 9.66
C ASP A 341 -23.25 -4.19 10.31
N VAL A 342 -24.02 -4.86 11.17
CA VAL A 342 -23.61 -6.15 11.79
C VAL A 342 -23.32 -7.20 10.73
N ILE A 343 -24.18 -7.33 9.71
CA ILE A 343 -24.00 -8.30 8.62
C ILE A 343 -22.73 -7.97 7.82
N GLN A 344 -22.50 -6.70 7.50
CA GLN A 344 -21.30 -6.27 6.77
C GLN A 344 -20.02 -6.61 7.52
N VAL A 345 -19.98 -6.38 8.84
CA VAL A 345 -18.82 -6.73 9.69
C VAL A 345 -18.58 -8.24 9.70
N LEU A 346 -19.64 -9.05 9.78
CA LEU A 346 -19.51 -10.51 9.71
C LEU A 346 -19.03 -10.98 8.34
N CYS A 347 -19.58 -10.45 7.25
CA CYS A 347 -19.10 -10.76 5.90
C CYS A 347 -17.62 -10.46 5.74
N ALA A 348 -17.12 -9.37 6.32
CA ALA A 348 -15.70 -9.02 6.27
C ALA A 348 -14.80 -10.01 7.04
N ALA A 349 -15.34 -10.75 8.01
CA ALA A 349 -14.62 -11.80 8.73
C ALA A 349 -14.63 -13.16 8.00
N ASP A 350 -15.69 -13.42 7.22
CA ASP A 350 -15.92 -14.70 6.53
C ASP A 350 -15.48 -14.71 5.05
N ALA A 351 -15.30 -13.53 4.43
CA ALA A 351 -14.76 -13.36 3.06
C ALA A 351 -13.23 -13.54 3.02
#